data_AF-A0A0C2HJZ7-F1
#
_entry.id   AF-A0A0C2HJZ7-F1
#
_cell.length_a   1.000
_cell.length_b   1.000
_cell.length_c   1.000
_cell.angle_alpha   90.00
_cell.angle_beta   90.00
_cell.angle_gamma   90.00
#
_symmetry.space_group_name_H-M   'P 1'
#
loop_
_entity.id
_entity.type
_entity.pdbx_description
1 polymer ?
#
loop_
_entity_poly.entity_id
_entity_poly.type
_entity_poly.pdbx_seq_one_letter_code
_entity_poly.pdbx_strand_id
1 'polypeptide(L)'
;MMRLSQQADLSFERLDAQVLVAPFFLEENPLCGVCALLDQHLGGMLTDLLPAGRVSGRFGEYVLAAGRCKLHAPWILFVGAGARADFHKSSCAELFDDVLRICRLAGFFQVGLCFDPTQDITPEFLEAQVQKQCRDPGGKEITCCIAYDSATLAEKN
;
A
#
# COMPACT_ATOMS: atom_id res chain seq x y z
N MET A 1 10.52 -7.94 -19.20
CA MET A 1 11.53 -6.91 -18.88
C MET A 1 11.09 -6.29 -17.57
N MET A 2 11.62 -6.82 -16.47
CA MET A 2 11.27 -6.43 -15.09
C MET A 2 11.79 -5.01 -14.84
N ARG A 3 10.91 -4.03 -14.65
CA ARG A 3 11.30 -2.64 -14.37
C ARG A 3 11.40 -2.49 -12.85
N LEU A 4 12.62 -2.58 -12.33
CA LEU A 4 12.93 -2.37 -10.92
C LEU A 4 12.96 -0.87 -10.60
N SER A 5 12.31 -0.54 -9.48
CA SER A 5 12.56 0.62 -8.60
C SER A 5 12.61 1.99 -9.28
N GLN A 6 11.44 2.64 -9.42
CA GLN A 6 11.40 4.10 -9.30
C GLN A 6 11.22 4.43 -7.83
N GLN A 7 12.34 4.77 -7.18
CA GLN A 7 12.37 5.44 -5.90
C GLN A 7 11.85 6.86 -6.13
N ALA A 8 10.68 7.18 -5.58
CA ALA A 8 10.15 8.52 -5.65
C ALA A 8 9.76 9.00 -4.26
N ASP A 9 10.49 9.99 -3.80
CA ASP A 9 10.08 10.87 -2.70
C ASP A 9 8.66 11.36 -3.00
N LEU A 10 7.68 10.86 -2.24
CA LEU A 10 6.24 11.11 -2.36
C LEU A 10 5.74 11.49 -3.77
N SER A 11 6.03 10.65 -4.79
CA SER A 11 5.46 10.81 -6.13
C SER A 11 4.54 9.64 -6.49
N PHE A 12 3.72 9.16 -5.54
CA PHE A 12 2.66 8.20 -5.85
C PHE A 12 1.71 8.75 -6.94
N GLU A 13 1.57 10.07 -7.05
CA GLU A 13 0.83 10.75 -8.11
C GLU A 13 1.31 10.39 -9.53
N ARG A 14 2.60 10.08 -9.67
CA ARG A 14 3.28 9.79 -10.95
C ARG A 14 3.54 8.31 -11.15
N LEU A 15 3.18 7.46 -10.20
CA LEU A 15 3.34 6.02 -10.37
C LEU A 15 2.43 5.54 -11.50
N ASP A 16 3.07 4.94 -12.51
CA ASP A 16 2.39 4.26 -13.60
C ASP A 16 1.89 2.90 -13.09
N ALA A 17 0.76 2.94 -12.37
CA ALA A 17 0.12 1.79 -11.75
C ALA A 17 -1.38 1.80 -12.06
N GLN A 18 -1.98 0.61 -12.16
CA GLN A 18 -3.43 0.47 -12.27
C GLN A 18 -4.13 0.65 -10.92
N VAL A 19 -3.44 0.35 -9.83
CA VAL A 19 -3.94 0.50 -8.46
C VAL A 19 -2.81 0.89 -7.52
N LEU A 20 -3.08 1.87 -6.65
CA LEU A 20 -2.23 2.18 -5.50
C LEU A 20 -2.76 1.44 -4.28
N VAL A 21 -1.89 0.84 -3.49
CA VAL A 21 -2.24 0.07 -2.30
C VAL A 21 -1.63 0.72 -1.08
N ALA A 22 -2.43 1.00 -0.05
CA ALA A 22 -1.91 1.50 1.22
C ALA A 22 -2.50 0.75 2.43
N PRO A 23 -1.65 0.34 3.40
CA PRO A 23 -2.13 -0.26 4.63
C PRO A 23 -2.74 0.78 5.58
N PHE A 24 -3.76 0.37 6.34
CA PHE A 24 -4.32 1.13 7.47
C PHE A 24 -4.55 0.19 8.67
N PHE A 25 -4.53 0.73 9.88
CA PHE A 25 -4.41 -0.06 11.12
C PHE A 25 -5.62 0.08 12.04
N LEU A 26 -5.78 -0.89 12.94
CA LEU A 26 -6.88 -0.93 13.92
C LEU A 26 -6.97 0.32 14.80
N GLU A 27 -5.81 0.85 15.18
CA GLU A 27 -5.70 1.96 16.12
C GLU A 27 -5.65 3.34 15.42
N GLU A 28 -5.80 3.39 14.09
CA GLU A 28 -5.72 4.65 13.35
C GLU A 28 -6.98 5.50 13.49
N ASN A 29 -6.87 6.53 14.32
CA ASN A 29 -7.80 7.65 14.36
C ASN A 29 -7.11 8.88 14.97
N PRO A 30 -6.74 9.91 14.18
CA PRO A 30 -6.93 10.04 12.74
C PRO A 30 -5.97 9.15 11.92
N LEU A 31 -6.25 8.99 10.62
CA LEU A 31 -5.32 8.40 9.65
C LEU A 31 -3.99 9.17 9.64
N CYS A 32 -2.89 8.46 9.40
CA CYS A 32 -1.56 9.05 9.26
C CYS A 32 -0.80 8.50 8.05
N GLY A 33 0.36 9.11 7.78
CA GLY A 33 1.28 8.67 6.73
C GLY A 33 0.71 8.66 5.32
N VAL A 34 1.20 7.72 4.51
CA VAL A 34 0.79 7.58 3.10
C VAL A 34 -0.69 7.24 2.93
N CYS A 35 -1.28 6.54 3.90
CA CYS A 35 -2.71 6.23 3.90
C CYS A 35 -3.56 7.51 3.99
N ALA A 36 -3.22 8.42 4.92
CA ALA A 36 -3.86 9.72 5.03
C ALA A 36 -3.69 10.56 3.75
N LEU A 37 -2.51 10.54 3.14
CA LEU A 37 -2.25 11.28 1.89
C LEU A 37 -3.12 10.77 0.74
N LEU A 38 -3.25 9.46 0.56
CA LEU A 38 -4.13 8.89 -0.47
C LEU A 38 -5.61 9.16 -0.16
N ASP A 39 -6.01 9.12 1.11
CA ASP A 39 -7.39 9.42 1.50
C ASP A 39 -7.77 10.89 1.24
N GLN A 40 -6.85 11.82 1.47
CA GLN A 40 -7.06 13.23 1.11
C GLN A 40 -7.31 13.41 -0.40
N HIS A 41 -6.67 12.61 -1.25
CA HIS A 41 -6.94 12.62 -2.69
C HIS A 41 -8.35 12.12 -3.04
N LEU A 42 -8.94 11.27 -2.19
CA LEU A 42 -10.32 10.82 -2.31
C LEU A 42 -11.32 11.74 -1.63
N GLY A 43 -10.85 12.84 -1.03
CA GLY A 43 -11.67 13.79 -0.30
C GLY A 43 -12.08 13.32 1.09
N GLY A 44 -11.26 12.49 1.76
CA GLY A 44 -11.47 12.08 3.15
C GLY A 44 -12.40 10.87 3.31
N MET A 45 -12.56 10.03 2.28
CA MET A 45 -13.51 8.92 2.29
C MET A 45 -13.25 7.96 3.46
N LEU A 46 -12.02 7.51 3.64
CA LEU A 46 -11.62 6.60 4.73
C LEU A 46 -11.67 7.31 6.09
N THR A 47 -11.29 8.61 6.12
CA THR A 47 -11.46 9.49 7.29
C THR A 47 -12.91 9.57 7.76
N ASP A 48 -13.89 9.51 6.85
CA ASP A 48 -15.31 9.47 7.19
C ASP A 48 -15.79 8.06 7.60
N LEU A 49 -15.25 7.01 6.97
CA LEU A 49 -15.67 5.61 7.21
C LEU A 49 -15.19 5.05 8.55
N LEU A 50 -13.98 5.40 8.99
CA LEU A 50 -13.39 4.96 10.26
C LEU A 50 -14.23 5.34 11.49
N PRO A 51 -14.54 6.64 11.74
CA PRO A 51 -15.35 7.04 12.90
C PRO A 51 -16.79 6.55 12.80
N ALA A 52 -17.30 6.29 11.58
CA ALA A 52 -18.61 5.67 11.36
C ALA A 52 -18.63 4.16 11.65
N GLY A 53 -17.50 3.54 11.99
CA GLY A 53 -17.38 2.10 12.25
C GLY A 53 -17.68 1.23 11.02
N ARG A 54 -17.56 1.80 9.81
CA ARG A 54 -17.79 1.08 8.54
C ARG A 54 -16.57 0.30 8.09
N VAL A 55 -15.40 0.75 8.51
CA VAL A 55 -14.10 0.11 8.32
C VAL A 55 -13.35 0.18 9.63
N SER A 56 -12.39 -0.72 9.83
CA SER A 56 -11.72 -0.87 11.13
C SER A 56 -10.21 -1.00 11.07
N GLY A 57 -9.62 -1.43 9.95
CA GLY A 57 -8.19 -1.72 9.82
C GLY A 57 -7.85 -3.17 10.13
N ARG A 58 -8.85 -4.06 10.20
CA ARG A 58 -8.63 -5.49 10.48
C ARG A 58 -7.87 -6.16 9.34
N PHE A 59 -7.00 -7.10 9.68
CA PHE A 59 -6.31 -7.91 8.67
C PHE A 59 -7.32 -8.57 7.70
N GLY A 60 -7.07 -8.43 6.39
CA GLY A 60 -7.94 -8.93 5.34
C GLY A 60 -9.15 -8.04 5.02
N GLU A 61 -9.23 -6.84 5.59
CA GLU A 61 -10.20 -5.82 5.20
C GLU A 61 -9.71 -5.07 3.96
N TYR A 62 -10.58 -4.85 2.97
CA TYR A 62 -10.24 -4.20 1.70
C TYR A 62 -11.25 -3.11 1.39
N VAL A 63 -10.75 -1.92 1.05
CA VAL A 63 -11.56 -0.80 0.57
C VAL A 63 -11.00 -0.35 -0.77
N LEU A 64 -11.73 -0.65 -1.85
CA LEU A 64 -11.37 -0.22 -3.20
C LEU A 64 -12.16 1.05 -3.56
N ALA A 65 -11.44 2.10 -3.95
CA ALA A 65 -12.01 3.36 -4.40
C ALA A 65 -11.44 3.78 -5.75
N ALA A 66 -12.27 4.40 -6.58
CA ALA A 66 -11.80 5.03 -7.80
C ALA A 66 -10.97 6.27 -7.44
N GLY A 67 -9.77 6.36 -7.99
CA GLY A 67 -8.92 7.54 -7.88
C GLY A 67 -9.61 8.76 -8.50
N ARG A 68 -9.35 9.94 -7.92
CA ARG A 68 -9.76 11.21 -8.53
C ARG A 68 -8.72 11.65 -9.57
N CYS A 69 -9.11 12.51 -10.52
CA CYS A 69 -8.36 12.90 -11.73
C CYS A 69 -6.92 13.42 -11.55
N LYS A 70 -6.41 13.55 -10.32
CA LYS A 70 -5.04 14.00 -10.03
C LYS A 70 -4.02 12.85 -9.93
N LEU A 71 -4.47 11.60 -9.83
CA LEU A 71 -3.60 10.43 -9.77
C LEU A 71 -3.52 9.76 -11.13
N HIS A 72 -2.32 9.32 -11.53
CA HIS A 72 -2.15 8.48 -12.72
C HIS A 72 -2.83 7.10 -12.55
N ALA A 73 -2.86 6.60 -11.32
CA ALA A 73 -3.55 5.36 -11.00
C ALA A 73 -5.06 5.56 -10.88
N PRO A 74 -5.88 4.80 -11.64
CA PRO A 74 -7.33 4.93 -11.62
C PRO A 74 -7.98 4.34 -10.36
N TRP A 75 -7.24 3.55 -9.56
CA TRP A 75 -7.76 2.89 -8.36
C TRP A 75 -6.85 3.07 -7.16
N ILE A 76 -7.46 3.12 -5.98
CA ILE A 76 -6.79 3.08 -4.68
C ILE A 76 -7.41 1.94 -3.87
N LEU A 77 -6.58 1.06 -3.34
CA LEU A 77 -6.94 -0.07 -2.49
C LEU A 77 -6.36 0.16 -1.09
N PHE A 78 -7.20 0.47 -0.12
CA PHE A 78 -6.80 0.44 1.28
C PHE A 78 -6.93 -0.96 1.83
N VAL A 79 -5.92 -1.39 2.58
CA VAL A 79 -5.88 -2.74 3.16
C VAL A 79 -5.69 -2.69 4.67
N GLY A 80 -6.57 -3.36 5.40
CA GLY A 80 -6.44 -3.46 6.84
C GLY A 80 -5.23 -4.32 7.19
N ALA A 81 -4.29 -3.76 7.94
CA ALA A 81 -3.03 -4.40 8.31
C ALA A 81 -3.07 -5.01 9.73
N GLY A 82 -4.19 -4.89 10.44
CA GLY A 82 -4.34 -5.33 11.82
C GLY A 82 -3.82 -4.29 12.82
N ALA A 83 -3.42 -4.76 13.99
CA ALA A 83 -2.88 -3.90 15.04
C ALA A 83 -1.49 -3.40 14.64
N ARG A 84 -1.24 -2.09 14.80
CA ARG A 84 0.07 -1.50 14.49
C ARG A 84 1.20 -2.13 15.32
N ALA A 85 0.90 -2.50 16.56
CA ALA A 85 1.85 -3.17 17.46
C ALA A 85 2.28 -4.56 16.97
N ASP A 86 1.42 -5.23 16.20
CA ASP A 86 1.67 -6.56 15.65
C ASP A 86 2.17 -6.48 14.19
N PHE A 87 2.41 -5.29 13.66
CA PHE A 87 2.86 -5.09 12.29
C PHE A 87 4.38 -5.09 12.19
N HIS A 88 4.92 -6.25 11.82
CA HIS A 88 6.34 -6.56 11.70
C HIS A 88 6.60 -7.30 10.39
N LYS A 89 7.86 -7.66 10.11
CA LYS A 89 8.28 -8.27 8.83
C LYS A 89 7.41 -9.45 8.38
N SER A 90 7.05 -10.36 9.28
CA SER A 90 6.17 -11.51 8.99
C SER A 90 4.77 -11.07 8.59
N SER A 91 4.09 -10.28 9.43
CA SER A 91 2.74 -9.76 9.13
C SER A 91 2.72 -8.93 7.84
N CYS A 92 3.79 -8.18 7.57
CA CYS A 92 3.93 -7.41 6.33
C CYS A 92 4.06 -8.32 5.12
N ALA A 93 4.85 -9.39 5.20
CA ALA A 93 4.99 -10.36 4.11
C ALA A 93 3.67 -11.09 3.83
N GLU A 94 2.93 -11.46 4.89
CA GLU A 94 1.59 -12.05 4.79
C GLU A 94 0.59 -11.09 4.15
N LEU A 95 0.56 -9.83 4.59
CA LEU A 95 -0.29 -8.80 3.99
C LEU A 95 0.02 -8.62 2.51
N PHE A 96 1.30 -8.59 2.14
CA PHE A 96 1.72 -8.40 0.75
C PHE A 96 1.36 -9.59 -0.13
N ASP A 97 1.48 -10.81 0.39
CA ASP A 97 1.03 -12.01 -0.32
C ASP A 97 -0.47 -11.91 -0.63
N ASP A 98 -1.25 -11.51 0.38
CA ASP A 98 -2.69 -11.39 0.26
C ASP A 98 -3.09 -10.25 -0.70
N VAL A 99 -2.44 -9.09 -0.61
CA VAL A 99 -2.61 -7.95 -1.53
C VAL A 99 -2.33 -8.37 -2.96
N LEU A 100 -1.17 -8.98 -3.25
CA LEU A 100 -0.80 -9.34 -4.61
C LEU A 100 -1.74 -10.40 -5.19
N ARG A 101 -2.18 -11.35 -4.35
CA ARG A 101 -3.21 -12.33 -4.71
C ARG A 101 -4.53 -11.64 -5.08
N ILE A 102 -5.01 -10.72 -4.25
CA ILE A 102 -6.24 -9.96 -4.52
C ILE A 102 -6.10 -9.10 -5.78
N CYS A 103 -4.98 -8.40 -5.96
CA CYS A 103 -4.71 -7.63 -7.17
C CYS A 103 -4.77 -8.50 -8.44
N ARG A 104 -4.13 -9.67 -8.42
CA ARG A 104 -4.19 -10.62 -9.55
C ARG A 104 -5.61 -11.07 -9.86
N LEU A 105 -6.39 -11.41 -8.82
CA LEU A 105 -7.78 -11.84 -8.97
C LEU A 105 -8.68 -10.73 -9.49
N ALA A 106 -8.43 -9.49 -9.08
CA ALA A 106 -9.12 -8.30 -9.56
C ALA A 106 -8.68 -7.85 -10.96
N GLY A 107 -7.63 -8.47 -11.53
CA GLY A 107 -7.10 -8.14 -12.85
C GLY A 107 -6.14 -6.93 -12.87
N PHE A 108 -5.63 -6.53 -11.71
CA PHE A 108 -4.58 -5.52 -11.59
C PHE A 108 -3.20 -6.19 -11.74
N PHE A 109 -2.45 -5.79 -12.77
CA PHE A 109 -1.12 -6.30 -13.09
C PHE A 109 -0.01 -5.25 -12.94
N GLN A 110 -0.38 -3.98 -12.71
CA GLN A 110 0.55 -2.92 -12.36
C GLN A 110 0.10 -2.32 -11.02
N VAL A 111 0.85 -2.60 -9.96
CA VAL A 111 0.47 -2.27 -8.58
C VAL A 111 1.50 -1.32 -7.98
N GLY A 112 1.05 -0.18 -7.47
CA GLY A 112 1.87 0.71 -6.65
C GLY A 112 1.66 0.36 -5.18
N LEU A 113 2.68 -0.16 -4.51
CA LEU A 113 2.66 -0.42 -3.08
C LEU A 113 3.15 0.84 -2.36
N CYS A 114 2.27 1.45 -1.58
CA CYS A 114 2.50 2.67 -0.82
C CYS A 114 2.58 2.31 0.67
N PHE A 115 3.68 2.63 1.34
CA PHE A 115 3.85 2.33 2.76
C PHE A 115 4.69 3.38 3.49
N ASP A 116 4.50 3.47 4.79
CA ASP A 116 5.37 4.25 5.68
C ASP A 116 6.49 3.34 6.20
N PRO A 117 7.76 3.67 5.94
CA PRO A 117 8.88 2.84 6.37
C PRO A 117 8.98 2.87 7.90
N THR A 118 9.34 1.73 8.49
CA THR A 118 9.58 1.59 9.93
C THR A 118 10.95 0.98 10.18
N GLN A 119 11.39 0.91 11.44
CA GLN A 119 12.67 0.28 11.79
C GLN A 119 12.74 -1.19 11.34
N ASP A 120 11.59 -1.88 11.36
CA ASP A 120 11.50 -3.28 10.94
C ASP A 120 11.13 -3.44 9.47
N ILE A 121 10.44 -2.48 8.87
CA ILE A 121 9.94 -2.56 7.50
C ILE A 121 10.62 -1.48 6.68
N THR A 122 11.79 -1.83 6.13
CA THR A 122 12.60 -0.94 5.30
C THR A 122 12.24 -1.09 3.82
N PRO A 123 12.56 -0.09 2.98
CA PRO A 123 12.40 -0.22 1.54
C PRO A 123 13.07 -1.46 0.95
N GLU A 124 14.28 -1.80 1.40
CA GLU A 124 15.04 -2.96 0.91
C GLU A 124 14.34 -4.29 1.26
N PHE A 125 13.75 -4.37 2.47
CA PHE A 125 12.95 -5.52 2.86
C PHE A 125 11.75 -5.70 1.93
N LEU A 126 11.08 -4.60 1.59
CA LEU A 126 9.88 -4.63 0.76
C LEU A 126 10.18 -4.92 -0.70
N GLU A 127 11.27 -4.37 -1.24
CA GLU A 127 11.78 -4.74 -2.55
C GLU A 127 12.10 -6.24 -2.63
N ALA A 128 12.72 -6.80 -1.60
CA ALA A 128 12.99 -8.24 -1.52
C ALA A 128 11.69 -9.08 -1.48
N GLN A 129 10.67 -8.64 -0.74
CA GLN A 129 9.37 -9.32 -0.72
C GLN A 129 8.68 -9.29 -2.08
N VAL A 130 8.62 -8.11 -2.70
CA VAL A 130 8.05 -7.93 -4.04
C VAL A 130 8.77 -8.81 -5.06
N GLN A 131 10.11 -8.82 -5.05
CA GLN A 131 10.88 -9.64 -5.99
C GLN A 131 10.63 -11.15 -5.80
N LYS A 132 10.44 -11.60 -4.56
CA LYS A 132 10.10 -13.00 -4.26
C LYS A 132 8.70 -13.36 -4.76
N GLN A 133 7.71 -12.48 -4.54
CA GLN A 133 6.30 -12.78 -4.79
C GLN A 133 5.87 -12.52 -6.25
N CYS A 134 6.52 -11.62 -6.98
CA CYS A 134 6.27 -11.40 -8.41
C CYS A 134 6.74 -12.58 -9.29
N ARG A 135 7.62 -13.45 -8.79
CA ARG A 135 8.06 -14.67 -9.47
C ARG A 135 7.05 -15.81 -9.26
N ASP A 136 5.84 -15.66 -9.77
CA ASP A 136 4.90 -16.78 -9.91
C ASP A 136 5.13 -17.43 -11.29
N PRO A 137 5.78 -18.62 -11.36
CA PRO A 137 6.23 -19.23 -12.62
C PRO A 137 5.09 -19.71 -13.54
N GLY A 138 3.82 -19.59 -13.15
CA GLY A 138 2.66 -19.94 -13.96
C GLY A 138 1.62 -18.84 -14.17
N GLY A 139 1.81 -17.66 -13.55
CA GLY A 139 0.85 -16.54 -13.56
C GLY A 139 1.18 -15.45 -14.58
N LYS A 140 0.21 -14.55 -14.82
CA LYS A 140 0.50 -13.27 -15.50
C LYS A 140 1.45 -12.45 -14.61
N GLU A 141 2.54 -11.95 -15.18
CA GLU A 141 3.57 -11.18 -14.47
C GLU A 141 2.95 -9.90 -13.88
N ILE A 142 2.93 -9.80 -12.54
CA ILE A 142 2.51 -8.61 -11.82
C ILE A 142 3.74 -7.70 -11.63
N THR A 143 3.65 -6.47 -12.15
CA THR A 143 4.67 -5.45 -11.96
C THR A 143 4.29 -4.64 -10.73
N CYS A 144 5.25 -4.49 -9.80
CA CYS A 144 5.05 -3.69 -8.60
C CYS A 144 6.02 -2.52 -8.58
N CYS A 145 5.52 -1.34 -8.25
CA CYS A 145 6.31 -0.17 -7.90
C CYS A 145 6.13 0.11 -6.41
N ILE A 146 7.16 0.66 -5.79
CA ILE A 146 7.18 0.96 -4.36
C ILE A 146 7.26 2.47 -4.19
N ALA A 147 6.37 3.05 -3.40
CA ALA A 147 6.45 4.43 -2.94
C ALA A 147 6.40 4.48 -1.42
N TYR A 148 7.23 5.32 -0.83
CA TYR A 148 7.31 5.51 0.61
C TYR A 148 7.65 6.95 0.93
N ASP A 149 7.22 7.40 2.11
CA ASP A 149 7.63 8.71 2.62
C ASP A 149 9.03 8.62 3.22
N SER A 150 9.99 9.32 2.61
CA SER A 150 11.38 9.34 3.09
C SER A 150 11.54 10.18 4.36
N ALA A 151 10.59 11.09 4.65
CA ALA A 151 10.63 11.94 5.85
C ALA A 151 10.45 11.12 7.14
N THR A 152 9.75 9.98 7.07
CA THR A 152 9.53 9.09 8.23
C THR A 152 10.82 8.41 8.73
N LEU A 153 11.86 8.30 7.88
CA LEU A 153 13.16 7.75 8.27
C LEU A 153 14.05 8.76 9.01
N ALA A 154 13.75 10.06 8.93
CA ALA A 154 14.59 11.12 9.47
C ALA A 154 14.31 11.48 10.94
N GLU A 155 13.16 11.09 11.50
CA GLU A 155 12.73 11.49 12.85
C GLU A 155 13.20 10.58 14.00
N LYS A 156 14.13 9.64 13.77
CA LYS A 156 14.66 8.77 14.84
C LYS A 156 16.20 8.65 14.82
N ASN A 157 16.89 9.78 14.90
CA ASN A 157 18.26 9.85 15.41
C ASN A 157 18.27 10.56 16.77
#